data_AF-A0A956JAN5-F1
#
_entry.id   AF-A0A956JAN5-F1
#
_cell.length_a   1.000
_cell.length_b   1.000
_cell.length_c   1.000
_cell.angle_alpha   90.00
_cell.angle_beta   90.00
_cell.angle_gamma   90.00
#
_symmetry.space_group_name_H-M   'P 1'
#
loop_
_entity.id
_entity.type
_entity.pdbx_description
1 polymer ?
#
loop_
_entity_poly.entity_id
_entity_poly.type
_entity_poly.pdbx_seq_one_letter_code
_entity_poly.pdbx_strand_id
1 'polypeptide(L)'
;MDYEAIDRALLQPRLPRWRAARAAVAGVRGGHAAWEAATTAGLVPASWAEPGRRTFMRGGGGAERERPIPASADEVARVVAASAIIEAVEALARELVAALEPWGQAAPRRIAWSLLPAGRLRQSWIRSRHAVCEALALAGLHASNAAFAALGSGASAGARLSALRSRSAAQRIFAHDAVMHEDWQRVVAAGVVVSRGPFGWIREGLGEPRAMLVPEPLVGRPFAALPDPMSPLLAIWAAGCALGSLSEARMVLHLGAPAGFEPMNG
;
A
#
# COMPACT_ATOMS: atom_id res chain seq x y z
N MET A 1 17.70 1.29 -3.36
CA MET A 1 16.39 1.13 -4.04
C MET A 1 16.31 2.15 -5.18
N ASP A 2 15.79 1.78 -6.34
CA ASP A 2 15.65 2.69 -7.49
C ASP A 2 14.27 3.39 -7.45
N TYR A 3 14.21 4.59 -6.86
CA TYR A 3 12.96 5.33 -6.73
C TYR A 3 12.44 5.89 -8.06
N GLU A 4 13.31 6.17 -9.02
CA GLU A 4 12.89 6.69 -10.32
C GLU A 4 12.16 5.62 -11.14
N ALA A 5 12.63 4.37 -11.07
CA ALA A 5 11.92 3.24 -11.67
C ALA A 5 10.55 3.04 -11.06
N ILE A 6 10.41 3.18 -9.73
CA ILE A 6 9.12 3.07 -9.04
C ILE A 6 8.19 4.22 -9.44
N ASP A 7 8.68 5.47 -9.47
CA ASP A 7 7.88 6.66 -9.85
C ASP A 7 7.28 6.51 -11.26
N ARG A 8 8.07 5.98 -12.21
CA ARG A 8 7.61 5.73 -13.59
C ARG A 8 6.53 4.64 -13.69
N ALA A 9 6.47 3.72 -12.73
CA ALA A 9 5.60 2.54 -12.75
C ALA A 9 4.43 2.61 -11.76
N LEU A 10 4.24 3.75 -11.07
CA LEU A 10 3.25 3.88 -10.00
C LEU A 10 1.85 3.45 -10.44
N LEU A 11 1.30 2.48 -9.73
CA LEU A 11 -0.04 1.93 -9.97
C LEU A 11 -0.25 1.42 -11.41
N GLN A 12 0.82 0.98 -12.07
CA GLN A 12 0.80 0.36 -13.40
C GLN A 12 1.45 -1.03 -13.32
N PRO A 13 0.78 -2.01 -12.69
CA PRO A 13 1.33 -3.34 -12.54
C PRO A 13 1.57 -3.98 -13.92
N ARG A 14 2.71 -4.65 -14.09
CA ARG A 14 3.00 -5.42 -15.31
C ARG A 14 2.22 -6.73 -15.27
N LEU A 15 1.21 -6.85 -16.12
CA LEU A 15 0.31 -8.01 -16.13
C LEU A 15 0.63 -8.93 -17.33
N PRO A 16 1.58 -9.88 -17.22
CA PRO A 16 1.99 -10.72 -18.34
C PRO A 16 0.85 -11.60 -18.87
N ARG A 17 -0.12 -11.95 -18.01
CA ARG A 17 -1.28 -12.78 -18.36
C ARG A 17 -2.50 -11.95 -18.81
N TRP A 18 -2.36 -10.63 -19.02
CA TRP A 18 -3.49 -9.74 -19.32
C TRP A 18 -4.29 -10.16 -20.54
N ARG A 19 -3.61 -10.47 -21.66
CA ARG A 19 -4.28 -10.89 -22.90
C ARG A 19 -5.07 -12.20 -22.71
N ALA A 20 -4.46 -13.19 -22.05
CA ALA A 20 -5.11 -14.48 -21.78
C ALA A 20 -6.32 -14.31 -20.84
N ALA A 21 -6.18 -13.50 -19.78
CA ALA A 21 -7.26 -13.23 -18.84
C ALA A 21 -8.44 -12.50 -19.52
N ARG A 22 -8.17 -11.50 -20.37
CA ARG A 22 -9.20 -10.83 -21.16
C ARG A 22 -9.92 -11.79 -22.11
N ALA A 23 -9.16 -12.63 -22.82
CA ALA A 23 -9.73 -13.60 -23.75
C ALA A 23 -10.66 -14.60 -23.04
N ALA A 24 -10.27 -15.07 -21.85
CA ALA A 24 -11.05 -16.04 -21.08
C ALA A 24 -12.41 -15.51 -20.59
N VAL A 25 -12.52 -14.19 -20.37
CA VAL A 25 -13.77 -13.55 -19.89
C VAL A 25 -14.51 -12.77 -20.98
N ALA A 26 -14.02 -12.83 -22.22
CA ALA A 26 -14.59 -12.07 -23.33
C ALA A 26 -16.04 -12.51 -23.60
N GLY A 27 -16.96 -11.54 -23.67
CA GLY A 27 -18.40 -11.81 -23.87
C GLY A 27 -19.13 -12.34 -22.63
N VAL A 28 -18.44 -12.57 -21.51
CA VAL A 28 -19.07 -13.05 -20.27
C VAL A 28 -19.65 -11.87 -19.48
N ARG A 29 -20.90 -12.00 -19.03
CA ARG A 29 -21.59 -10.97 -18.24
C ARG A 29 -21.50 -11.27 -16.75
N GLY A 30 -21.09 -10.26 -15.98
CA GLY A 30 -21.01 -10.31 -14.52
C GLY A 30 -19.74 -11.00 -13.98
N GLY A 31 -19.36 -10.63 -12.75
CA GLY A 31 -18.12 -11.13 -12.14
C GLY A 31 -18.12 -12.63 -11.83
N HIS A 32 -19.26 -13.21 -11.44
CA HIS A 32 -19.32 -14.63 -11.08
C HIS A 32 -19.06 -15.56 -12.27
N ALA A 33 -19.81 -15.41 -13.36
CA ALA A 33 -19.60 -16.20 -14.57
C ALA A 33 -18.20 -16.00 -15.15
N ALA A 34 -17.66 -14.77 -15.08
CA ALA A 34 -16.30 -14.49 -15.53
C ALA A 34 -15.25 -15.20 -14.65
N TRP A 35 -15.47 -15.27 -13.33
CA TRP A 35 -14.60 -15.99 -12.41
C TRP A 35 -14.59 -17.50 -12.69
N GLU A 36 -15.75 -18.09 -12.93
CA GLU A 36 -15.87 -19.51 -13.31
C GLU A 36 -15.17 -19.79 -14.65
N ALA A 37 -15.36 -18.93 -15.65
CA ALA A 37 -14.66 -19.05 -16.93
C ALA A 37 -13.14 -18.98 -16.77
N ALA A 38 -12.63 -18.02 -15.99
CA ALA A 38 -11.21 -17.90 -15.71
C ALA A 38 -10.65 -19.09 -14.88
N THR A 39 -11.45 -19.65 -13.98
CA THR A 39 -11.10 -20.86 -13.21
C THR A 39 -11.00 -22.07 -14.11
N THR A 40 -11.99 -22.27 -15.00
CA THR A 40 -12.01 -23.36 -15.98
C THR A 40 -10.83 -23.28 -16.95
N ALA A 41 -10.43 -22.06 -17.33
CA ALA A 41 -9.24 -21.80 -18.13
C ALA A 41 -7.91 -22.00 -17.38
N GLY A 42 -7.92 -22.42 -16.11
CA GLY A 42 -6.70 -22.61 -15.30
C GLY A 42 -5.96 -21.32 -14.98
N LEU A 43 -6.66 -20.17 -15.02
CA LEU A 43 -6.02 -18.88 -14.79
C LEU A 43 -6.05 -18.44 -13.33
N VAL A 44 -7.06 -18.87 -12.56
CA VAL A 44 -7.17 -18.62 -11.12
C VAL A 44 -6.26 -19.61 -10.36
N PRO A 45 -5.36 -19.14 -9.47
CA PRO A 45 -4.57 -20.04 -8.63
C PRO A 45 -5.43 -20.94 -7.76
N ALA A 46 -5.08 -22.21 -7.63
CA ALA A 46 -5.81 -23.18 -6.80
C ALA A 46 -5.86 -22.75 -5.31
N SER A 47 -4.82 -22.06 -4.83
CA SER A 47 -4.73 -21.46 -3.50
C SER A 47 -5.82 -20.42 -3.20
N TRP A 48 -6.58 -19.99 -4.20
CA TRP A 48 -7.64 -18.99 -4.06
C TRP A 48 -9.03 -19.61 -3.93
N ALA A 49 -9.13 -20.95 -3.97
CA ALA A 49 -10.37 -21.66 -3.71
C ALA A 49 -10.80 -21.58 -2.23
N GLU A 50 -9.88 -21.24 -1.32
CA GLU A 50 -10.17 -21.05 0.11
C GLU A 50 -11.06 -19.82 0.35
N PRO A 51 -12.30 -19.99 0.86
CA PRO A 51 -13.20 -18.88 1.12
C PRO A 51 -12.65 -17.91 2.17
N GLY A 52 -12.84 -16.60 1.97
CA GLY A 52 -12.64 -15.57 3.00
C GLY A 52 -11.21 -15.05 3.18
N ARG A 53 -10.20 -15.65 2.54
CA ARG A 53 -8.81 -15.17 2.62
C ARG A 53 -8.60 -13.82 1.93
N ARG A 54 -9.36 -13.57 0.86
CA ARG A 54 -9.29 -12.35 0.05
C ARG A 54 -10.70 -11.85 -0.22
N THR A 55 -10.88 -10.54 -0.09
CA THR A 55 -12.08 -9.86 -0.54
C THR A 55 -11.72 -8.76 -1.52
N PHE A 56 -12.66 -8.43 -2.39
CA PHE A 56 -12.53 -7.41 -3.41
C PHE A 56 -13.52 -6.29 -3.14
N MET A 57 -13.04 -5.06 -3.22
CA MET A 57 -13.79 -3.85 -3.03
C MET A 57 -13.86 -3.10 -4.35
N ARG A 58 -15.05 -2.57 -4.66
CA ARG A 58 -15.19 -1.63 -5.76
C ARG A 58 -14.59 -0.28 -5.36
N GLY A 59 -13.58 0.18 -6.09
CA GLY A 59 -13.04 1.52 -5.90
C GLY A 59 -14.05 2.61 -6.28
N GLY A 60 -14.14 3.67 -5.48
CA GLY A 60 -14.87 4.90 -5.81
C GLY A 60 -16.15 5.14 -5.01
N GLY A 61 -16.03 5.95 -3.94
CA GLY A 61 -17.05 6.86 -3.39
C GLY A 61 -18.36 6.30 -2.81
N GLY A 62 -18.72 5.04 -3.04
CA GLY A 62 -19.90 4.39 -2.47
C GLY A 62 -19.59 3.63 -1.18
N ALA A 63 -20.64 3.14 -0.49
CA ALA A 63 -20.50 2.22 0.64
C ALA A 63 -19.65 1.02 0.20
N GLU A 64 -18.47 0.90 0.80
CA GLU A 64 -17.50 -0.16 0.51
C GLU A 64 -18.11 -1.52 0.80
N ARG A 65 -18.53 -2.23 -0.25
CA ARG A 65 -19.00 -3.63 -0.14
C ARG A 65 -17.87 -4.56 -0.54
N GLU A 66 -17.38 -5.31 0.43
CA GLU A 66 -16.46 -6.43 0.20
C GLU A 66 -17.21 -7.58 -0.48
N ARG A 67 -16.57 -8.19 -1.48
CA ARG A 67 -17.07 -9.38 -2.19
C ARG A 67 -15.98 -10.45 -2.23
N PRO A 68 -16.32 -11.74 -2.16
CA PRO A 68 -15.33 -12.81 -2.30
C PRO A 68 -14.74 -12.88 -3.73
N ILE A 69 -15.46 -12.32 -4.71
CA ILE A 69 -15.05 -12.26 -6.12
C ILE A 69 -15.22 -10.84 -6.66
N PRO A 70 -14.45 -10.44 -7.68
CA PRO A 70 -14.60 -9.14 -8.33
C PRO A 70 -15.99 -8.97 -8.97
N ALA A 71 -16.46 -7.73 -9.11
CA ALA A 71 -17.86 -7.45 -9.45
C ALA A 71 -18.17 -7.59 -10.96
N SER A 72 -17.19 -7.38 -11.82
CA SER A 72 -17.34 -7.39 -13.28
C SER A 72 -16.30 -8.27 -13.98
N ALA A 73 -16.54 -8.62 -15.23
CA ALA A 73 -15.59 -9.39 -16.05
C ALA A 73 -14.24 -8.66 -16.20
N ASP A 74 -14.25 -7.32 -16.36
CA ASP A 74 -13.04 -6.50 -16.39
C ASP A 74 -12.22 -6.62 -15.10
N GLU A 75 -12.91 -6.56 -13.96
CA GLU A 75 -12.26 -6.69 -12.65
C GLU A 75 -11.69 -8.09 -12.44
N VAL A 76 -12.42 -9.13 -12.87
CA VAL A 76 -11.92 -10.53 -12.87
C VAL A 76 -10.67 -10.65 -13.72
N ALA A 77 -10.68 -10.18 -14.97
CA ALA A 77 -9.51 -10.26 -15.84
C ALA A 77 -8.29 -9.58 -15.20
N ARG A 78 -8.48 -8.44 -14.54
CA ARG A 78 -7.38 -7.69 -13.89
C ARG A 78 -6.80 -8.49 -12.73
N VAL A 79 -7.67 -8.98 -11.86
CA VAL A 79 -7.28 -9.76 -10.67
C VAL A 79 -6.56 -11.04 -11.07
N VAL A 80 -7.11 -11.78 -12.03
CA VAL A 80 -6.52 -13.03 -12.52
C VAL A 80 -5.17 -12.79 -13.19
N ALA A 81 -5.07 -11.75 -14.04
CA ALA A 81 -3.82 -11.38 -14.67
C ALA A 81 -2.75 -10.91 -13.68
N ALA A 82 -3.17 -10.42 -12.50
CA ALA A 82 -2.32 -9.96 -11.42
C ALA A 82 -2.10 -11.01 -10.31
N SER A 83 -2.55 -12.25 -10.47
CA SER A 83 -2.54 -13.27 -9.41
C SER A 83 -1.18 -13.42 -8.70
N ALA A 84 -0.09 -13.56 -9.45
CA ALA A 84 1.25 -13.66 -8.87
C ALA A 84 1.70 -12.37 -8.14
N ILE A 85 1.30 -11.20 -8.64
CA ILE A 85 1.58 -9.91 -8.01
C ILE A 85 0.79 -9.80 -6.70
N ILE A 86 -0.47 -10.19 -6.71
CA ILE A 86 -1.34 -10.19 -5.53
C ILE A 86 -0.74 -11.05 -4.42
N GLU A 87 -0.29 -12.27 -4.73
CA GLU A 87 0.34 -13.15 -3.73
C GLU A 87 1.64 -12.58 -3.18
N ALA A 88 2.50 -12.02 -4.05
CA ALA A 88 3.75 -11.39 -3.63
C ALA A 88 3.51 -10.14 -2.77
N VAL A 89 2.56 -9.29 -3.16
CA VAL A 89 2.21 -8.07 -2.42
C VAL A 89 1.56 -8.41 -1.07
N GLU A 90 0.75 -9.47 -0.99
CA GLU A 90 0.22 -9.94 0.29
C GLU A 90 1.32 -10.41 1.25
N ALA A 91 2.37 -11.08 0.74
CA ALA A 91 3.52 -11.46 1.55
C ALA A 91 4.26 -10.21 2.07
N LEU A 92 4.59 -9.26 1.18
CA LEU A 92 5.22 -7.98 1.56
C LEU A 92 4.38 -7.20 2.57
N ALA A 93 3.06 -7.22 2.42
CA ALA A 93 2.16 -6.51 3.31
C ALA A 93 2.10 -7.16 4.71
N ARG A 94 2.28 -8.48 4.81
CA ARG A 94 2.45 -9.18 6.10
C ARG A 94 3.80 -8.86 6.74
N GLU A 95 4.88 -8.80 5.96
CA GLU A 95 6.20 -8.35 6.44
C GLU A 95 6.13 -6.93 6.98
N LEU A 96 5.43 -6.03 6.28
CA LEU A 96 5.18 -4.66 6.75
C LEU A 96 4.45 -4.65 8.10
N VAL A 97 3.36 -5.42 8.24
CA VAL A 97 2.62 -5.52 9.51
C VAL A 97 3.52 -6.00 10.64
N ALA A 98 4.32 -7.05 10.40
CA ALA A 98 5.25 -7.58 11.40
C ALA A 98 6.32 -6.54 11.79
N ALA A 99 6.78 -5.72 10.85
CA ALA A 99 7.71 -4.63 11.12
C ALA A 99 7.08 -3.48 11.93
N LEU A 100 5.77 -3.27 11.81
CA LEU A 100 5.02 -2.24 12.54
C LEU A 100 4.48 -2.71 13.90
N GLU A 101 4.43 -4.01 14.16
CA GLU A 101 3.93 -4.57 15.43
C GLU A 101 4.63 -3.97 16.68
N PRO A 102 5.98 -3.81 16.71
CA PRO A 102 6.65 -3.18 17.85
C PRO A 102 6.22 -1.73 18.08
N TRP A 103 5.73 -1.05 17.03
CA TRP A 103 5.21 0.32 17.05
C TRP A 103 3.73 0.40 17.45
N GLY A 104 3.15 -0.71 17.90
CA GLY A 104 1.77 -0.80 18.37
C GLY A 104 0.76 -1.16 17.28
N GLN A 105 1.20 -1.58 16.10
CA GLN A 105 0.29 -2.01 15.04
C GLN A 105 -0.33 -3.37 15.36
N ALA A 106 -1.66 -3.41 15.45
CA ALA A 106 -2.39 -4.68 15.52
C ALA A 106 -2.37 -5.40 14.16
N ALA A 107 -2.25 -6.74 14.19
CA ALA A 107 -2.33 -7.56 12.99
C ALA A 107 -3.75 -7.49 12.38
N PRO A 108 -3.88 -7.24 11.07
CA PRO A 108 -5.18 -7.19 10.41
C PRO A 108 -5.78 -8.61 10.31
N ARG A 109 -7.08 -8.73 10.60
CA ARG A 109 -7.80 -10.03 10.51
C ARG A 109 -7.93 -10.56 9.08
N ARG A 110 -7.89 -9.68 8.07
CA ARG A 110 -8.01 -10.04 6.65
C ARG A 110 -7.39 -9.01 5.71
N ILE A 111 -7.27 -9.39 4.44
CA ILE A 111 -6.78 -8.52 3.36
C ILE A 111 -7.92 -8.28 2.37
N ALA A 112 -8.16 -7.01 2.06
CA ALA A 112 -9.11 -6.56 1.07
C ALA A 112 -8.38 -5.85 -0.09
N TRP A 113 -8.74 -6.20 -1.32
CA TRP A 113 -8.19 -5.63 -2.54
C TRP A 113 -9.16 -4.61 -3.13
N SER A 114 -8.70 -3.38 -3.28
CA SER A 114 -9.43 -2.31 -3.95
C SER A 114 -8.87 -2.11 -5.36
N LEU A 115 -9.73 -2.30 -6.36
CA LEU A 115 -9.36 -2.14 -7.76
C LEU A 115 -9.53 -0.67 -8.14
N LEU A 116 -8.41 0.02 -8.36
CA LEU A 116 -8.44 1.44 -8.73
C LEU A 116 -8.89 1.59 -10.20
N PRO A 117 -9.68 2.63 -10.52
CA PRO A 117 -10.05 2.91 -11.91
C PRO A 117 -8.83 3.35 -12.72
N ALA A 118 -8.90 3.21 -14.04
CA ALA A 118 -7.93 3.85 -14.93
C ALA A 118 -8.11 5.38 -14.92
N GLY A 119 -7.02 6.12 -15.15
CA GLY A 119 -7.03 7.57 -15.28
C GLY A 119 -6.64 8.34 -14.01
N ARG A 120 -7.18 9.57 -13.87
CA ARG A 120 -6.76 10.49 -12.79
C ARG A 120 -7.35 10.08 -11.44
N LEU A 121 -6.49 9.60 -10.56
CA LEU A 121 -6.85 9.19 -9.21
C LEU A 121 -6.92 10.38 -8.24
N ARG A 122 -7.90 10.34 -7.34
CA ARG A 122 -7.96 11.24 -6.18
C ARG A 122 -7.10 10.68 -5.07
N GLN A 123 -6.45 11.55 -4.31
CA GLN A 123 -5.63 11.14 -3.16
C GLN A 123 -6.44 10.32 -2.16
N SER A 124 -7.67 10.75 -1.85
CA SER A 124 -8.58 10.03 -0.95
C SER A 124 -8.98 8.62 -1.42
N TRP A 125 -8.76 8.26 -2.69
CA TRP A 125 -8.99 6.90 -3.18
C TRP A 125 -7.80 5.97 -2.96
N ILE A 126 -6.59 6.53 -2.89
CA ILE A 126 -5.36 5.77 -2.67
C ILE A 126 -5.02 5.75 -1.18
N ARG A 127 -5.18 6.89 -0.50
CA ARG A 127 -4.93 7.02 0.95
C ARG A 127 -5.71 8.23 1.49
N SER A 128 -6.63 7.99 2.42
CA SER A 128 -7.25 9.10 3.18
C SER A 128 -6.25 9.69 4.18
N ARG A 129 -6.52 10.89 4.70
CA ARG A 129 -5.67 11.53 5.74
C ARG A 129 -5.56 10.69 7.02
N HIS A 130 -6.50 9.76 7.24
CA HIS A 130 -6.56 8.82 8.37
C HIS A 130 -6.16 7.39 7.97
N ALA A 131 -5.65 7.19 6.75
CA ALA A 131 -5.37 5.85 6.22
C ALA A 131 -3.91 5.40 6.43
N VAL A 132 -3.01 6.32 6.77
CA VAL A 132 -1.74 5.95 7.42
C VAL A 132 -2.11 5.42 8.80
N CYS A 133 -1.86 4.15 9.08
CA CYS A 133 -2.08 3.64 10.42
C CYS A 133 -1.18 4.38 11.43
N GLU A 134 -1.64 4.50 12.67
CA GLU A 134 -0.94 5.26 13.71
C GLU A 134 0.52 4.83 13.86
N ALA A 135 0.78 3.52 13.82
CA ALA A 135 2.13 2.96 13.93
C ALA A 135 3.06 3.40 12.79
N LEU A 136 2.56 3.44 11.55
CA LEU A 136 3.36 3.88 10.40
C LEU A 136 3.65 5.38 10.46
N ALA A 137 2.66 6.18 10.87
CA ALA A 137 2.82 7.62 11.09
C ALA A 137 3.86 7.89 12.20
N LEU A 138 3.79 7.12 13.29
CA LEU A 138 4.71 7.20 14.42
C LEU A 138 6.14 6.86 14.00
N ALA A 139 6.33 5.74 13.30
CA ALA A 139 7.64 5.31 12.82
C ALA A 139 8.27 6.36 11.89
N GLY A 140 7.50 6.89 10.93
CA GLY A 140 7.96 7.93 10.01
C GLY A 140 8.33 9.23 10.72
N LEU A 141 7.46 9.72 11.60
CA LEU A 141 7.71 10.95 12.36
C LEU A 141 8.94 10.81 13.27
N HIS A 142 9.09 9.64 13.90
CA HIS A 142 10.21 9.38 14.79
C HIS A 142 11.54 9.32 14.02
N ALA A 143 11.57 8.59 12.90
CA ALA A 143 12.75 8.56 12.03
C ALA A 143 13.11 9.96 11.50
N SER A 144 12.12 10.76 11.10
CA SER A 144 12.36 12.10 10.54
C SER A 144 12.94 13.07 11.58
N ASN A 145 12.34 13.12 12.76
CA ASN A 145 12.82 13.98 13.84
C ASN A 145 14.22 13.58 14.32
N ALA A 146 14.46 12.27 14.45
CA ALA A 146 15.77 11.74 14.81
C ALA A 146 16.84 12.07 13.75
N ALA A 147 16.50 11.95 12.47
CA ALA A 147 17.40 12.32 11.37
C ALA A 147 17.76 13.81 11.42
N PHE A 148 16.76 14.68 11.62
CA PHE A 148 16.96 16.13 11.71
C PHE A 148 17.87 16.50 12.89
N ALA A 149 17.61 15.92 14.07
CA ALA A 149 18.39 16.21 15.28
C ALA A 149 19.84 15.71 15.19
N ALA A 150 20.08 14.54 14.60
CA ALA A 150 21.40 13.91 14.57
C ALA A 150 22.28 14.33 13.39
N LEU A 151 21.69 14.63 12.22
CA LEU A 151 22.42 14.78 10.95
C LEU A 151 22.18 16.13 10.26
N GLY A 152 21.34 16.99 10.82
CA GLY A 152 20.93 18.25 10.21
C GLY A 152 19.98 18.07 9.02
N SER A 153 19.60 19.19 8.38
CA SER A 153 18.61 19.26 7.31
C SER A 153 19.13 18.86 5.93
N GLY A 154 20.04 17.88 5.85
CA GLY A 154 20.52 17.34 4.57
C GLY A 154 19.33 16.95 3.68
N ALA A 155 19.26 17.53 2.47
CA ALA A 155 18.15 17.31 1.54
C ALA A 155 18.08 15.83 1.15
N SER A 156 17.04 15.15 1.62
CA SER A 156 16.72 13.78 1.24
C SER A 156 16.46 13.71 -0.28
N ALA A 157 16.82 12.61 -0.94
CA ALA A 157 16.50 12.44 -2.37
C ALA A 157 14.98 12.44 -2.62
N GLY A 158 14.16 12.13 -1.60
CA GLY A 158 12.72 12.33 -1.57
C GLY A 158 12.28 13.81 -1.63
N ALA A 159 13.04 14.76 -1.06
CA ALA A 159 12.79 16.19 -1.25
C ALA A 159 13.01 16.61 -2.72
N ARG A 160 13.95 15.97 -3.43
CA ARG A 160 14.15 16.17 -4.87
C ARG A 160 13.00 15.58 -5.70
N LEU A 161 12.51 14.38 -5.35
CA LEU A 161 11.34 13.76 -5.98
C LEU A 161 10.05 14.59 -5.76
N SER A 162 9.88 15.18 -4.56
CA SER A 162 8.73 16.04 -4.22
C SER A 162 8.80 17.42 -4.89
N ALA A 163 10.01 18.01 -5.00
CA ALA A 163 10.24 19.32 -5.61
C ALA A 163 10.16 19.33 -7.15
N LEU A 164 10.32 18.19 -7.83
CA LEU A 164 10.51 18.13 -9.29
C LEU A 164 9.23 18.00 -10.15
N ARG A 165 8.01 18.28 -9.63
CA ARG A 165 6.68 18.34 -10.35
C ARG A 165 5.68 17.21 -9.97
N SER A 166 5.21 17.12 -8.73
CA SER A 166 4.15 16.15 -8.40
C SER A 166 2.78 16.54 -9.03
N ARG A 167 2.42 15.87 -10.14
CA ARG A 167 1.20 16.16 -10.93
C ARG A 167 0.00 15.28 -10.53
N SER A 168 0.25 14.12 -9.94
CA SER A 168 -0.79 13.12 -9.59
C SER A 168 -0.86 12.80 -8.10
N ALA A 169 -1.96 12.21 -7.66
CA ALA A 169 -2.16 11.81 -6.26
C ALA A 169 -1.21 10.68 -5.83
N ALA A 170 -0.93 9.71 -6.70
CA ALA A 170 -0.05 8.58 -6.41
C ALA A 170 1.39 9.05 -6.14
N GLN A 171 1.90 9.94 -6.99
CA GLN A 171 3.24 10.52 -6.84
C GLN A 171 3.41 11.26 -5.52
N ARG A 172 2.39 12.02 -5.08
CA ARG A 172 2.45 12.71 -3.78
C ARG A 172 2.55 11.75 -2.60
N ILE A 173 1.80 10.64 -2.63
CA ILE A 173 1.84 9.64 -1.56
C ILE A 173 3.17 8.88 -1.60
N PHE A 174 3.60 8.43 -2.77
CA PHE A 174 4.87 7.72 -2.93
C PHE A 174 6.06 8.58 -2.49
N ALA A 175 6.11 9.86 -2.86
CA ALA A 175 7.19 10.76 -2.46
C ALA A 175 7.29 10.89 -0.92
N HIS A 176 6.15 10.92 -0.23
CA HIS A 176 6.12 10.90 1.24
C HIS A 176 6.69 9.59 1.82
N ASP A 177 6.26 8.44 1.30
CA ASP A 177 6.76 7.13 1.73
C ASP A 177 8.27 6.97 1.46
N ALA A 178 8.78 7.52 0.35
CA ALA A 178 10.21 7.52 0.02
C ALA A 178 11.04 8.40 0.98
N VAL A 179 10.55 9.58 1.36
CA VAL A 179 11.19 10.43 2.37
C VAL A 179 11.30 9.70 3.71
N MET A 180 10.21 9.05 4.15
CA MET A 180 10.23 8.29 5.39
C MET A 180 11.28 7.16 5.38
N HIS A 181 11.44 6.47 4.25
CA HIS A 181 12.49 5.45 4.10
C HIS A 181 13.90 6.03 4.18
N GLU A 182 14.16 7.16 3.52
CA GLU A 182 15.47 7.81 3.60
C GLU A 182 15.79 8.30 5.02
N ASP A 183 14.78 8.82 5.72
CA ASP A 183 14.92 9.20 7.13
C ASP A 183 15.26 7.97 7.99
N TRP A 184 14.57 6.85 7.77
CA TRP A 184 14.86 5.57 8.43
C TRP A 184 16.30 5.11 8.20
N GLN A 185 16.75 5.08 6.94
CA GLN A 185 18.12 4.66 6.60
C GLN A 185 19.17 5.58 7.23
N ARG A 186 18.91 6.89 7.26
CA ARG A 186 19.78 7.88 7.88
C ARG A 186 19.95 7.65 9.39
N VAL A 187 18.85 7.43 10.11
CA VAL A 187 18.92 7.20 11.57
C VAL A 187 19.57 5.87 11.92
N VAL A 188 19.36 4.83 11.10
CA VAL A 188 20.05 3.54 11.24
C VAL A 188 21.56 3.72 11.04
N ALA A 189 21.98 4.39 9.96
CA ALA A 189 23.39 4.63 9.68
C ALA A 189 24.09 5.49 10.75
N ALA A 190 23.35 6.43 11.35
CA ALA A 190 23.85 7.29 12.42
C ALA A 190 23.82 6.63 13.81
N GLY A 191 23.35 5.38 13.94
CA GLY A 191 23.28 4.68 15.21
C GLY A 191 22.31 5.33 16.21
N VAL A 192 21.29 6.04 15.72
CA VAL A 192 20.34 6.75 16.57
C VAL A 192 19.45 5.74 17.32
N VAL A 193 19.11 6.09 18.55
CA VAL A 193 18.18 5.33 19.39
C VAL A 193 16.81 5.99 19.41
N VAL A 194 15.79 5.19 19.67
CA VAL A 194 14.42 5.68 19.84
C VAL A 194 14.33 6.53 21.12
N SER A 195 13.99 7.81 20.99
CA SER A 195 13.90 8.72 22.14
C SER A 195 12.54 8.66 22.84
N ARG A 196 12.51 9.03 24.13
CA ARG A 196 11.27 9.16 24.91
C ARG A 196 10.61 10.51 24.64
N GLY A 197 9.27 10.56 24.58
CA GLY A 197 8.50 11.80 24.58
C GLY A 197 7.24 11.77 23.72
N PRO A 198 6.43 12.84 23.77
CA PRO A 198 5.42 13.11 22.76
C PRO A 198 6.10 13.70 21.52
N PHE A 199 5.86 13.11 20.34
CA PHE A 199 6.57 13.52 19.12
C PHE A 199 5.68 14.12 18.05
N GLY A 200 4.37 14.05 18.25
CA GLY A 200 3.39 14.60 17.36
C GLY A 200 2.04 14.71 18.02
N TRP A 201 1.22 15.58 17.46
CA TRP A 201 -0.18 15.73 17.83
C TRP A 201 -1.01 15.35 16.61
N ILE A 202 -1.84 14.33 16.73
CA ILE A 202 -2.87 14.08 15.72
C ILE A 202 -4.12 14.84 16.17
N ARG A 203 -4.68 15.62 15.25
CA ARG A 203 -6.04 16.15 15.38
C ARG A 203 -6.97 15.30 14.54
N GLU A 204 -7.81 14.50 15.19
CA GLU A 204 -8.91 13.80 14.52
C GLU A 204 -10.16 14.71 14.54
N GLY A 205 -10.43 15.37 13.41
CA GLY A 205 -11.59 16.24 13.26
C GLY A 205 -11.60 17.45 14.21
N LEU A 206 -12.72 17.64 14.92
CA LEU A 206 -12.90 18.69 15.93
C LEU A 206 -12.47 18.25 17.35
N GLY A 207 -11.92 17.03 17.51
CA GLY A 207 -11.47 16.53 18.80
C GLY A 207 -10.19 17.21 19.31
N GLU A 208 -9.95 17.05 20.61
CA GLU A 208 -8.71 17.48 21.26
C GLU A 208 -7.48 16.79 20.62
N PRO A 209 -6.38 17.53 20.41
CA PRO A 209 -5.14 16.94 19.92
C PRO A 209 -4.68 15.82 20.84
N ARG A 210 -4.46 14.61 20.30
CA ARG A 210 -3.90 13.50 21.07
C ARG A 210 -2.40 13.40 20.79
N ALA A 211 -1.61 13.38 21.86
CA ALA A 211 -0.18 13.11 21.75
C ALA A 211 0.03 11.66 21.30
N MET A 212 0.81 11.49 20.24
CA MET A 212 1.31 10.16 19.89
C MET A 212 2.53 9.85 20.73
N LEU A 213 2.45 8.76 21.49
CA LEU A 213 3.54 8.27 22.32
C LEU A 213 4.16 7.04 21.68
N VAL A 214 5.49 6.99 21.69
CA VAL A 214 6.24 5.79 21.31
C VAL A 214 5.96 4.70 22.35
N PRO A 215 5.65 3.45 21.94
CA PRO A 215 5.55 2.34 22.87
C PRO A 215 6.80 2.22 23.74
N GLU A 216 6.62 2.16 25.06
CA GLU A 216 7.73 2.11 26.03
C GLU A 216 8.77 1.02 25.72
N PRO A 217 8.41 -0.20 25.24
CA PRO A 217 9.38 -1.22 24.86
C PRO A 217 10.34 -0.84 23.72
N LEU A 218 10.02 0.20 22.95
CA LEU A 218 10.91 0.69 21.89
C LEU A 218 11.90 1.74 22.40
N VAL A 219 11.56 2.46 23.47
CA VAL A 219 12.36 3.58 23.96
C VAL A 219 13.76 3.11 24.34
N GLY A 220 14.78 3.84 23.87
CA GLY A 220 16.19 3.54 24.07
C GLY A 220 16.75 2.46 23.12
N ARG A 221 15.91 1.76 22.34
CA ARG A 221 16.40 0.79 21.37
C ARG A 221 17.05 1.48 20.17
N PRO A 222 18.18 0.99 19.64
CA PRO A 222 18.70 1.45 18.36
C PRO A 222 17.71 1.20 17.23
N PHE A 223 17.57 2.15 16.31
CA PHE A 223 16.75 1.95 15.10
C PHE A 223 17.22 0.74 14.29
N ALA A 224 18.53 0.47 14.26
CA ALA A 224 19.12 -0.71 13.60
C ALA A 224 18.64 -2.05 14.19
N ALA A 225 18.12 -2.05 15.43
CA ALA A 225 17.58 -3.23 16.09
C ALA A 225 16.07 -3.41 15.86
N LEU A 226 15.44 -2.53 15.08
CA LEU A 226 14.03 -2.60 14.71
C LEU A 226 13.91 -3.05 13.24
N PRO A 227 12.91 -3.87 12.88
CA PRO A 227 12.64 -4.18 11.49
C PRO A 227 12.29 -2.91 10.72
N ASP A 228 12.82 -2.74 9.51
CA ASP A 228 12.52 -1.61 8.63
C ASP A 228 11.10 -1.76 8.05
N PRO A 229 10.13 -0.92 8.44
CA PRO A 229 8.79 -0.98 7.88
C PRO A 229 8.71 -0.29 6.51
N MET A 230 9.70 0.48 6.09
CA MET A 230 9.62 1.26 4.85
C MET A 230 10.03 0.44 3.63
N SER A 231 11.01 -0.45 3.76
CA SER A 231 11.41 -1.37 2.69
C SER A 231 10.25 -2.19 2.10
N PRO A 232 9.46 -2.95 2.88
CA PRO A 232 8.32 -3.70 2.34
C PRO A 232 7.23 -2.78 1.78
N LEU A 233 6.99 -1.61 2.40
CA LEU A 233 6.04 -0.62 1.87
C LEU A 233 6.43 -0.13 0.47
N LEU A 234 7.72 0.14 0.23
CA LEU A 234 8.21 0.57 -1.07
C LEU A 234 8.29 -0.58 -2.09
N ALA A 235 8.48 -1.82 -1.65
CA ALA A 235 8.37 -2.99 -2.51
C ALA A 235 6.93 -3.19 -3.03
N ILE A 236 5.91 -2.87 -2.23
CA ILE A 236 4.51 -2.84 -2.67
C ILE A 236 4.31 -1.81 -3.79
N TRP A 237 4.90 -0.62 -3.67
CA TRP A 237 4.90 0.40 -4.72
C TRP A 237 5.61 -0.08 -5.99
N ALA A 238 6.77 -0.73 -5.86
CA ALA A 238 7.53 -1.29 -6.98
C ALA A 238 6.75 -2.36 -7.75
N ALA A 239 5.84 -3.07 -7.10
CA ALA A 239 4.93 -4.03 -7.71
C ALA A 239 3.74 -3.36 -8.47
N GLY A 240 3.68 -2.02 -8.51
CA GLY A 240 2.55 -1.30 -9.11
C GLY A 240 1.28 -1.35 -8.26
N CYS A 241 1.42 -1.59 -6.96
CA CYS A 241 0.33 -1.61 -5.98
C CYS A 241 0.54 -0.52 -4.94
N ALA A 242 -0.42 -0.33 -4.03
CA ALA A 242 -0.24 0.57 -2.90
C ALA A 242 -0.93 0.05 -1.65
N LEU A 243 -0.35 0.33 -0.48
CA LEU A 243 -1.07 0.20 0.78
C LEU A 243 -2.06 1.38 0.91
N GLY A 244 -3.34 1.03 0.97
CA GLY A 244 -4.44 1.95 1.15
C GLY A 244 -4.63 2.33 2.60
N SER A 245 -5.04 1.36 3.41
CA SER A 245 -5.25 1.51 4.85
C SER A 245 -4.87 0.24 5.60
N LEU A 246 -4.58 0.40 6.89
CA LEU A 246 -4.27 -0.71 7.78
C LEU A 246 -5.00 -0.50 9.12
N SER A 247 -5.83 -1.46 9.51
CA SER A 247 -6.50 -1.52 10.81
C SER A 247 -6.57 -2.96 11.31
N GLU A 248 -6.94 -3.17 12.58
CA GLU A 248 -7.16 -4.52 13.12
C GLU A 248 -8.21 -5.29 12.30
N ALA A 249 -9.26 -4.60 11.84
CA ALA A 249 -10.34 -5.25 11.08
C ALA A 249 -9.85 -5.78 9.73
N ARG A 250 -9.01 -5.02 9.01
CA ARG A 250 -8.49 -5.38 7.69
C ARG A 250 -7.34 -4.49 7.25
N MET A 251 -6.58 -5.00 6.29
CA MET A 251 -5.65 -4.25 5.47
C MET A 251 -6.23 -4.07 4.06
N VAL A 252 -6.19 -2.85 3.52
CA VAL A 252 -6.64 -2.55 2.16
C VAL A 252 -5.42 -2.34 1.26
N LEU A 253 -5.32 -3.15 0.21
CA LEU A 253 -4.32 -3.03 -0.83
C LEU A 253 -4.96 -2.56 -2.12
N HIS A 254 -4.28 -1.69 -2.85
CA HIS A 254 -4.76 -1.15 -4.11
C HIS A 254 -4.04 -1.80 -5.28
N LEU A 255 -4.83 -2.30 -6.24
CA LEU A 255 -4.33 -2.72 -7.54
C LEU A 255 -4.68 -1.66 -8.59
N GLY A 256 -3.65 -1.09 -9.21
CA GLY A 256 -3.79 -0.14 -10.31
C GLY A 256 -4.35 -0.77 -11.58
N ALA A 257 -4.67 0.06 -12.58
CA ALA A 257 -5.00 -0.42 -13.92
C ALA A 257 -3.69 -0.71 -14.68
N PRO A 258 -3.59 -1.78 -15.47
CA PRO A 258 -2.40 -2.02 -16.29
C PRO A 258 -2.19 -0.87 -17.29
N ALA A 259 -0.95 -0.65 -17.72
CA ALA A 259 -0.66 0.31 -18.78
C ALA A 259 -1.44 -0.03 -20.06
N GLY A 260 -2.09 0.97 -20.67
CA GLY A 260 -2.94 0.76 -21.85
C GLY A 260 -4.26 0.03 -21.56
N PHE A 261 -4.74 0.04 -20.31
CA PHE A 261 -6.06 -0.50 -19.97
C PHE A 261 -7.17 0.22 -20.74
N GLU A 262 -7.93 -0.55 -21.50
CA GLU A 262 -9.20 -0.14 -22.10
C GLU A 262 -10.31 -1.00 -21.49
N PRO A 263 -11.33 -0.40 -20.86
CA PRO A 263 -12.45 -1.15 -20.31
C PRO A 263 -13.16 -1.95 -21.41
N MET A 264 -13.63 -3.16 -21.10
CA MET A 264 -14.49 -3.89 -22.02
C MET A 264 -15.83 -3.15 -22.11
N ASN A 265 -16.23 -2.77 -23.32
CA ASN A 265 -17.56 -2.20 -23.57
C ASN A 265 -18.60 -3.22 -23.09
N GLY A 266 -19.33 -2.86 -22.02
CA GLY A 266 -20.36 -3.67 -21.40
C GLY A 266 -21.73 -3.50 -22.07
#